data_AF-K1TNS2-F1
#
_entry.id   AF-K1TNS2-F1
#
_cell.length_a   1.000
_cell.length_b   1.000
_cell.length_c   1.000
_cell.angle_alpha   90.00
_cell.angle_beta   90.00
_cell.angle_gamma   90.00
#
_symmetry.space_group_name_H-M   'P 1'
#
loop_
_entity.id
_entity.type
_entity.pdbx_description
1 polymer ?
#
loop_
_entity_poly.entity_id
_entity_poly.type
_entity_poly.pdbx_seq_one_letter_code
_entity_poly.pdbx_strand_id
1 'polypeptide(L)'
;MKTNGERNNGGKLKPEYRKRWAEYICRYIEEYRSRGYLWHFTHFLKAGAQRIGVTRYTDKIEVTAFEKDGRITVVLLNRTEEEIPVYLRLGEYCAELTSKAKPIMTAEIEK
;
A
#
# COMPACT_ATOMS: atom_id res chain seq x y z
N MET A 1 -3.12 -21.91 -12.39
CA MET A 1 -4.02 -21.61 -11.25
C MET A 1 -5.38 -21.04 -11.70
N LYS A 2 -5.41 -20.14 -12.70
CA LYS A 2 -6.65 -19.63 -13.30
C LYS A 2 -7.15 -20.52 -14.45
N THR A 3 -8.40 -20.34 -14.86
CA THR A 3 -9.03 -21.07 -15.98
C THR A 3 -8.34 -20.83 -17.33
N ASN A 4 -7.77 -19.64 -17.53
CA ASN A 4 -7.04 -19.26 -18.74
C ASN A 4 -5.54 -19.63 -18.72
N GLY A 5 -5.05 -20.27 -17.66
CA GLY A 5 -3.65 -20.73 -17.57
C GLY A 5 -2.61 -19.63 -17.34
N GLU A 6 -2.90 -18.38 -17.70
CA GLU A 6 -2.03 -17.21 -17.55
C GLU A 6 -2.42 -16.33 -16.33
N ARG A 7 -1.55 -15.37 -15.99
CA ARG A 7 -1.76 -14.43 -14.87
C ARG A 7 -2.58 -13.20 -15.27
N ASN A 8 -2.45 -12.78 -16.53
CA ASN A 8 -3.06 -11.58 -17.09
C ASN A 8 -4.30 -11.94 -17.94
N ASN A 9 -4.92 -10.96 -18.61
CA ASN A 9 -6.00 -11.17 -19.60
C ASN A 9 -7.27 -11.88 -19.09
N GLY A 10 -7.61 -11.75 -17.81
CA GLY A 10 -8.86 -12.28 -17.24
C GLY A 10 -8.75 -13.72 -16.73
N GLY A 11 -9.87 -14.45 -16.72
CA GLY A 11 -10.00 -15.80 -16.15
C GLY A 11 -10.42 -15.84 -14.68
N LYS A 12 -10.93 -17.01 -14.24
CA LYS A 12 -11.40 -17.26 -12.86
C LYS A 12 -10.46 -18.21 -12.14
N LEU A 13 -10.42 -18.17 -10.81
CA LEU A 13 -9.70 -19.16 -10.02
C LEU A 13 -10.39 -20.52 -10.16
N LYS A 14 -9.64 -21.57 -10.55
CA LYS A 14 -10.24 -22.91 -10.68
C LYS A 14 -10.69 -23.43 -9.31
N PRO A 15 -11.82 -24.17 -9.21
CA PRO A 15 -12.38 -24.63 -7.94
C PRO A 15 -11.38 -25.31 -7.00
N GLU A 16 -10.50 -26.15 -7.55
CA GLU A 16 -9.48 -26.91 -6.81
C GLU A 16 -8.43 -26.03 -6.10
N TYR A 17 -8.22 -24.79 -6.56
CA TYR A 17 -7.27 -23.86 -5.93
C TYR A 17 -7.92 -22.90 -4.94
N ARG A 18 -9.25 -22.88 -4.81
CA ARG A 18 -9.97 -21.93 -3.95
C ARG A 18 -9.57 -22.03 -2.49
N LYS A 19 -9.50 -23.26 -1.95
CA LYS A 19 -9.12 -23.51 -0.55
C LYS A 19 -7.71 -22.98 -0.27
N ARG A 20 -6.73 -23.41 -1.07
CA ARG A 20 -5.33 -22.99 -0.93
C ARG A 20 -5.17 -21.46 -1.06
N TRP A 21 -5.94 -20.83 -1.95
CA TRP A 21 -5.91 -19.38 -2.12
C TRP A 21 -6.49 -18.64 -0.91
N ALA A 22 -7.59 -19.14 -0.34
CA ALA A 22 -8.17 -18.60 0.88
C ALA A 22 -7.19 -18.69 2.05
N GLU A 23 -6.58 -19.86 2.26
CA GLU A 23 -5.55 -20.07 3.30
C GLU A 23 -4.36 -19.12 3.12
N TYR A 24 -3.89 -18.94 1.89
CA TYR A 24 -2.80 -18.02 1.56
C TYR A 24 -3.15 -16.56 1.91
N ILE A 25 -4.35 -16.09 1.54
CA ILE A 25 -4.81 -14.73 1.87
C ILE A 25 -4.92 -14.55 3.39
N CYS A 26 -5.53 -15.51 4.10
CA CYS A 26 -5.65 -15.44 5.55
C CYS A 26 -4.27 -15.33 6.21
N ARG A 27 -3.31 -16.19 5.83
CA ARG A 27 -1.94 -16.12 6.35
C ARG A 27 -1.29 -14.77 6.08
N TYR A 28 -1.49 -14.19 4.90
CA TYR A 28 -0.93 -12.89 4.56
C TYR A 28 -1.53 -11.75 5.40
N ILE A 29 -2.85 -11.76 5.59
CA ILE A 29 -3.55 -10.77 6.43
C ILE A 29 -3.05 -10.87 7.88
N GLU A 30 -2.92 -12.07 8.44
CA GLU A 30 -2.42 -12.27 9.80
C GLU A 30 -0.96 -11.81 9.94
N GLU A 31 -0.10 -12.10 8.97
CA GLU A 31 1.29 -11.63 8.97
C GLU A 31 1.40 -10.09 8.86
N TYR A 32 0.55 -9.48 8.03
CA TYR A 32 0.50 -8.02 7.90
C TYR A 32 -0.03 -7.37 9.17
N ARG A 33 -0.96 -8.04 9.86
CA ARG A 33 -1.43 -7.61 11.17
C ARG A 33 -0.32 -7.69 12.21
N SER A 34 0.38 -8.83 12.30
CA SER A 34 1.42 -9.07 13.31
C SER A 34 2.61 -8.11 13.17
N ARG A 35 2.93 -7.70 11.93
CA ARG A 35 3.95 -6.69 11.62
C ARG A 35 3.48 -5.24 11.79
N GLY A 36 2.23 -5.02 12.17
CA GLY A 36 1.65 -3.69 12.33
C GLY A 36 1.30 -2.98 11.02
N TYR A 37 1.46 -3.63 9.86
CA TYR A 37 1.25 -2.98 8.56
C TYR A 37 -0.23 -2.63 8.35
N LEU A 38 -1.15 -3.47 8.82
CA LEU A 38 -2.58 -3.17 8.74
C LEU A 38 -2.96 -1.91 9.52
N TRP A 39 -2.27 -1.58 10.61
CA TRP A 39 -2.58 -0.42 11.44
C TRP A 39 -2.48 0.90 10.64
N HIS A 40 -1.48 1.01 9.75
CA HIS A 40 -1.31 2.18 8.86
C HIS A 40 -2.49 2.42 7.92
N PHE A 41 -3.28 1.38 7.64
CA PHE A 41 -4.50 1.47 6.85
C PHE A 41 -5.71 1.65 7.75
N THR A 42 -5.93 0.75 8.69
CA THR A 42 -7.17 0.71 9.47
C THR A 42 -7.32 1.86 10.46
N HIS A 43 -6.22 2.47 10.91
CA HIS A 43 -6.26 3.61 11.83
C HIS A 43 -6.51 4.93 11.10
N PHE A 44 -5.81 5.15 9.98
CA PHE A 44 -5.82 6.44 9.29
C PHE A 44 -6.88 6.54 8.19
N LEU A 45 -7.19 5.45 7.48
CA LEU A 45 -8.18 5.51 6.41
C LEU A 45 -9.59 5.60 6.97
N LYS A 46 -10.31 6.63 6.53
CA LYS A 46 -11.73 6.83 6.86
C LYS A 46 -12.62 6.09 5.85
N ALA A 47 -13.79 5.69 6.31
CA ALA A 47 -14.78 5.03 5.46
C ALA A 47 -15.13 5.92 4.25
N GLY A 48 -15.11 5.33 3.07
CA GLY A 48 -15.36 6.03 1.81
C GLY A 48 -14.19 6.87 1.29
N ALA A 49 -12.99 6.76 1.87
CA ALA A 49 -11.79 7.34 1.28
C ALA A 49 -11.51 6.71 -0.10
N GLN A 50 -11.17 7.53 -1.08
CA GLN A 50 -10.94 7.10 -2.45
C GLN A 50 -9.45 7.05 -2.75
N ARG A 51 -8.97 5.96 -3.35
CA ARG A 51 -7.56 5.86 -3.74
C ARG A 51 -7.28 6.82 -4.89
N ILE A 52 -6.31 7.70 -4.71
CA ILE A 52 -5.87 8.65 -5.74
C ILE A 52 -4.60 8.14 -6.44
N GLY A 53 -4.35 8.66 -7.64
CA GLY A 53 -3.14 8.34 -8.39
C GLY A 53 -1.89 8.85 -7.70
N VAL A 54 -0.85 8.03 -7.66
CA VAL A 54 0.48 8.39 -7.16
C VAL A 54 1.52 8.02 -8.19
N THR A 55 2.51 8.88 -8.36
CA THR A 55 3.72 8.58 -9.14
C THR A 55 4.92 8.53 -8.19
N ARG A 56 5.93 7.75 -8.57
CA ARG A 56 7.17 7.59 -7.79
C ARG A 56 8.34 7.50 -8.76
N TYR A 57 9.48 8.04 -8.33
CA TYR A 57 10.71 8.06 -9.13
C TYR A 57 11.56 6.80 -8.94
N THR A 58 11.27 5.99 -7.93
CA THR A 58 12.03 4.77 -7.58
C THR A 58 11.08 3.62 -7.25
N ASP A 59 11.51 2.40 -7.54
CA ASP A 59 10.86 1.16 -7.11
C ASP A 59 11.24 0.77 -5.67
N LYS A 60 12.27 1.37 -5.05
CA LYS A 60 12.66 1.08 -3.66
C LYS A 60 11.55 1.38 -2.64
N ILE A 61 10.76 2.42 -2.92
CA ILE A 61 9.63 2.86 -2.10
C ILE A 61 8.31 2.45 -2.77
N GLU A 62 7.46 1.74 -2.04
CA GLU A 62 6.06 1.57 -2.40
C GLU A 62 5.24 2.68 -1.76
N VAL A 63 4.27 3.22 -2.50
CA VAL A 63 3.41 4.30 -2.01
C VAL A 63 1.99 4.12 -2.51
N THR A 64 1.03 4.46 -1.66
CA THR A 64 -0.37 4.62 -2.04
C THR A 64 -0.95 5.80 -1.26
N ALA A 65 -1.90 6.51 -1.87
CA ALA A 65 -2.56 7.64 -1.24
C ALA A 65 -4.07 7.54 -1.43
N PHE A 66 -4.79 8.08 -0.45
CA PHE A 66 -6.24 8.12 -0.42
C PHE A 66 -6.70 9.52 -0.02
N GLU A 67 -7.79 9.98 -0.60
CA GLU A 67 -8.40 11.27 -0.30
C GLU A 67 -9.79 11.06 0.32
N LYS A 68 -10.08 11.90 1.32
CA LYS A 68 -11.41 12.01 1.92
C LYS A 68 -11.59 13.42 2.47
N ASP A 69 -12.64 14.11 2.01
CA ASP A 69 -13.10 15.40 2.55
C ASP A 69 -11.98 16.45 2.68
N GLY A 70 -11.09 16.54 1.69
CA GLY A 70 -9.97 17.49 1.66
C GLY A 70 -8.70 17.00 2.37
N ARG A 71 -8.77 15.86 3.07
CA ARG A 71 -7.60 15.23 3.70
C ARG A 71 -7.03 14.13 2.82
N ILE A 72 -5.71 14.11 2.67
CA ILE A 72 -4.99 13.06 1.96
C ILE A 72 -4.17 12.24 2.95
N THR A 73 -4.42 10.93 2.98
CA THR A 73 -3.61 9.96 3.72
C THR A 73 -2.65 9.28 2.75
N VAL A 74 -1.34 9.38 3.01
CA VAL A 74 -0.28 8.74 2.23
C VAL A 74 0.35 7.64 3.07
N VAL A 75 0.39 6.42 2.54
CA VAL A 75 1.10 5.29 3.16
C VAL A 75 2.30 4.95 2.30
N LEU A 76 3.50 4.97 2.89
CA LEU A 76 4.74 4.59 2.25
C LEU A 76 5.36 3.38 2.93
N LEU A 77 5.96 2.49 2.12
CA LEU A 77 6.73 1.36 2.59
C LEU A 77 8.11 1.40 1.93
N ASN A 78 9.14 1.50 2.75
CA ASN A 78 10.50 1.28 2.28
C ASN A 78 10.79 -0.23 2.29
N ARG A 79 11.07 -0.78 1.10
CA ARG A 79 11.35 -2.21 0.91
C ARG A 79 12.82 -2.57 1.12
N THR A 80 13.66 -1.60 1.43
CA THR A 80 15.11 -1.79 1.56
C THR A 80 15.56 -1.77 3.02
N GLU A 81 16.81 -2.15 3.23
CA GLU A 81 17.50 -2.02 4.52
C GLU A 81 18.22 -0.67 4.68
N GLU A 82 18.05 0.23 3.72
CA GLU A 82 18.72 1.53 3.66
C GLU A 82 17.78 2.63 4.16
N GLU A 83 18.34 3.65 4.77
CA GLU A 83 17.63 4.90 5.02
C GLU A 83 17.54 5.71 3.71
N ILE A 84 16.34 6.14 3.34
CA ILE A 84 16.08 6.80 2.06
C ILE A 84 15.40 8.15 2.32
N PRO A 85 15.96 9.28 1.84
CA PRO A 85 15.26 10.55 1.83
C PRO A 85 14.12 10.50 0.82
N VAL A 86 12.94 10.97 1.24
CA VAL A 86 11.71 10.97 0.46
C VAL A 86 11.14 12.38 0.43
N TYR A 87 10.71 12.79 -0.76
CA TYR A 87 10.07 14.08 -0.98
C TYR A 87 8.62 13.84 -1.41
N LEU A 88 7.67 14.16 -0.54
CA LEU A 88 6.24 14.13 -0.86
C LEU A 88 5.85 15.44 -1.52
N ARG A 89 5.43 15.38 -2.79
CA ARG A 89 5.01 16.54 -3.57
C ARG A 89 3.51 16.52 -3.83
N LEU A 90 2.84 17.63 -3.54
CA LEU A 90 1.43 17.86 -3.86
C LEU A 90 1.30 19.25 -4.49
N GLY A 91 1.23 19.31 -5.82
CA GLY A 91 1.26 20.58 -6.55
C GLY A 91 2.56 21.35 -6.31
N GLU A 92 2.45 22.58 -5.80
CA GLU A 92 3.58 23.43 -5.42
C GLU A 92 4.20 23.07 -4.06
N TYR A 93 3.48 22.32 -3.22
CA TYR A 93 3.94 21.94 -1.89
C TYR A 93 4.87 20.73 -1.97
N CYS A 94 5.93 20.76 -1.17
CA CYS A 94 6.90 19.69 -1.03
C CYS A 94 7.29 19.52 0.43
N ALA A 95 7.09 18.32 0.96
CA ALA A 95 7.53 17.94 2.31
C ALA A 95 8.66 16.93 2.20
N GLU A 96 9.79 17.23 2.84
CA GLU A 96 10.89 16.28 2.97
C GLU A 96 10.71 15.43 4.23
N LEU A 97 10.98 14.14 4.09
CA LEU A 97 10.96 13.19 5.18
C LEU A 97 12.00 12.10 4.94
N THR A 98 12.47 11.49 6.01
CA THR A 98 13.45 10.40 5.90
C THR A 98 12.82 9.08 6.29
N SER A 99 12.69 8.17 5.33
CA SER A 99 12.22 6.82 5.59
C SER A 99 13.38 5.99 6.11
N LYS A 100 13.26 5.45 7.33
CA LYS A 100 14.20 4.48 7.91
C LYS A 100 14.27 3.18 7.08
N ALA A 101 15.05 2.19 7.54
CA ALA A 101 15.20 0.87 6.93
C ALA A 101 14.04 -0.09 7.27
N LYS A 102 13.37 -0.66 6.25
CA LYS A 102 12.16 -1.49 6.37
C LYS A 102 10.91 -0.91 7.11
N PRO A 103 10.71 0.41 7.33
CA PRO A 103 9.51 0.94 7.92
C PRO A 103 8.38 1.01 6.91
N ILE A 104 7.18 0.88 7.44
CA ILE A 104 5.98 1.46 6.89
C ILE A 104 5.70 2.78 7.64
N MET A 105 5.26 3.80 6.93
CA MET A 105 4.98 5.12 7.49
C MET A 105 3.71 5.70 6.89
N THR A 106 3.01 6.52 7.67
CA THR A 106 1.81 7.22 7.22
C THR A 106 1.99 8.72 7.41
N ALA A 107 1.60 9.50 6.42
CA ALA A 107 1.48 10.96 6.49
C ALA A 107 0.03 11.37 6.20
N GLU A 108 -0.49 12.32 6.97
CA GLU A 108 -1.75 13.00 6.67
C GLU A 108 -1.43 14.41 6.20
N ILE A 109 -2.02 14.81 5.07
CA ILE A 109 -1.88 16.14 4.49
C ILE A 109 -3.27 16.75 4.46
N GLU A 110 -3.40 17.94 5.05
CA GLU A 110 -4.60 18.76 4.96
C GLU A 110 -4.42 19.77 3.83
N LYS A 111 -5.43 19.89 2.95
CA LYS A 111 -5.48 20.92 1.91
C LYS A 111 -5.97 22.25 2.46
#